data_AF-A0A519REG7-F1
#
_entry.id   AF-A0A519REG7-F1
#
_cell.length_a   1.000
_cell.length_b   1.000
_cell.length_c   1.000
_cell.angle_alpha   90.00
_cell.angle_beta   90.00
_cell.angle_gamma   90.00
#
_symmetry.space_group_name_H-M   'P 1'
#
loop_
_entity.id
_entity.type
_entity.pdbx_description
1 polymer ?
#
loop_
_entity_poly.entity_id
_entity_poly.type
_entity_poly.pdbx_seq_one_letter_code
_entity_poly.pdbx_strand_id
1 'polypeptide(L)'
;MKRFFSFLVLAVLFTSCDDGDMQEVSFEFNESDALKCGSGTSGFFIYKTTDQRALILKLSETNFRNTITSDSLETGFISLDISSTNQLLYRVYNDDITQNSICPTSGVPASYPVVTEERIADGGKIQIRTSVIKSAETTEGSTSITQYLHTITFADVTFTTPDGVQRNESLPPVTYRTAASQFSFDNLDAVKECTDNGHKLLFRYGNDQAMSLKLSDADAAYLFSNDISAPKVRFLNSENILNYLFFSRTDITPLTNAYFCNTPQPDLPVVKYLWKGNDSTADANGIIEVVTEEIDDDVYEHTITLKNVTMARGAQNFKLKSNFVFGEIQTTATP
;
A
#
# COMPACT_ATOMS: atom_id res chain seq x y z
N MET A 1 49.25 -4.70 -63.09
CA MET A 1 49.22 -3.83 -61.89
C MET A 1 47.93 -3.02 -61.72
N LYS A 2 47.05 -2.86 -62.74
CA LYS A 2 45.76 -2.15 -62.58
C LYS A 2 44.71 -2.88 -61.71
N ARG A 3 44.77 -4.21 -61.63
CA ARG A 3 43.83 -5.03 -60.82
C ARG A 3 44.12 -5.00 -59.31
N PHE A 4 45.38 -4.77 -58.92
CA PHE A 4 45.76 -4.64 -57.52
C PHE A 4 45.34 -3.30 -56.90
N PHE A 5 45.33 -2.24 -57.70
CA PHE A 5 44.86 -0.92 -57.25
C PHE A 5 43.36 -0.92 -56.93
N SER A 6 42.57 -1.70 -57.69
CA SER A 6 41.13 -1.85 -57.44
C SER A 6 40.82 -2.58 -56.12
N PHE A 7 41.67 -3.54 -55.73
CA PHE A 7 41.54 -4.25 -54.45
C PHE A 7 41.93 -3.37 -53.26
N LEU A 8 42.93 -2.50 -53.43
CA LEU A 8 43.34 -1.54 -52.41
C LEU A 8 42.26 -0.47 -52.16
N VAL A 9 41.60 0.01 -53.22
CA VAL A 9 40.48 0.97 -53.09
C VAL A 9 39.26 0.34 -52.42
N LEU A 10 38.97 -0.93 -52.71
CA LEU A 10 37.86 -1.64 -52.07
C LEU A 10 38.13 -1.95 -50.59
N ALA A 11 39.39 -2.20 -50.21
CA ALA A 11 39.78 -2.43 -48.82
C ALA A 11 39.65 -1.19 -47.93
N VAL A 12 39.87 0.02 -48.48
CA VAL A 12 39.70 1.28 -47.73
C VAL A 12 38.22 1.59 -47.48
N LEU A 13 37.31 1.19 -48.36
CA LEU A 13 35.86 1.39 -48.21
C LEU A 13 35.23 0.51 -47.12
N PHE A 14 35.92 -0.50 -46.61
CA PHE A 14 35.47 -1.34 -45.48
C PHE A 14 36.04 -0.91 -44.12
N THR A 15 36.81 0.19 -44.06
CA THR A 15 37.41 0.68 -42.79
C THR A 15 36.63 1.81 -42.11
N SER A 16 35.45 2.19 -42.63
CA SER A 16 34.65 3.29 -42.07
C SER A 16 33.37 2.84 -41.35
N CYS A 17 33.43 1.73 -40.63
CA CYS A 17 32.53 1.53 -39.48
C CYS A 17 33.33 1.90 -38.23
N ASP A 18 33.63 3.19 -38.10
CA ASP A 18 33.92 3.79 -36.79
C ASP A 18 32.55 3.87 -36.10
N ASP A 19 32.15 2.77 -35.48
CA ASP A 19 30.99 2.74 -34.60
C ASP A 19 31.42 3.54 -33.38
N GLY A 20 31.21 4.86 -33.49
CA GLY A 20 31.77 5.86 -32.61
C GLY A 20 31.54 5.44 -31.17
N ASP A 21 32.64 5.44 -30.42
CA ASP A 21 32.76 5.08 -29.00
C ASP A 21 31.51 5.49 -28.21
N MET A 22 30.51 4.60 -28.18
CA MET A 22 29.28 4.84 -27.46
C MET A 22 29.66 4.71 -25.99
N GLN A 23 29.88 5.84 -25.34
CA GLN A 23 30.22 5.93 -23.94
C GLN A 23 29.03 5.40 -23.13
N GLU A 24 29.00 4.07 -22.91
CA GLU A 24 27.96 3.39 -22.16
C GLU A 24 28.08 3.81 -20.69
N VAL A 25 27.22 4.74 -20.27
CA VAL A 25 27.14 5.11 -18.87
C VAL A 25 26.45 3.99 -18.11
N SER A 26 27.24 3.29 -17.30
CA SER A 26 26.79 2.28 -16.36
C SER A 26 25.95 2.93 -15.25
N PHE A 27 24.65 2.61 -15.22
CA PHE A 27 23.70 3.03 -14.20
C PHE A 27 23.59 2.02 -13.05
N GLU A 28 24.72 1.49 -12.60
CA GLU A 28 24.75 0.48 -11.54
C GLU A 28 24.62 1.12 -10.15
N PHE A 29 23.51 0.82 -9.48
CA PHE A 29 23.27 1.20 -8.10
C PHE A 29 23.20 -0.05 -7.22
N ASN A 30 23.47 0.10 -5.93
CA ASN A 30 23.30 -0.99 -4.96
C ASN A 30 21.86 -1.55 -4.97
N GLU A 31 21.64 -2.74 -4.42
CA GLU A 31 20.31 -3.38 -4.37
C GLU A 31 19.39 -2.83 -3.24
N SER A 32 19.79 -1.77 -2.52
CA SER A 32 18.98 -1.23 -1.43
C SER A 32 17.80 -0.42 -1.95
N ASP A 33 16.71 -0.30 -1.19
CA ASP A 33 15.59 0.53 -1.61
C ASP A 33 15.97 2.02 -1.72
N ALA A 34 15.28 2.74 -2.59
CA ALA A 34 15.41 4.18 -2.75
C ALA A 34 15.01 4.90 -1.46
N LEU A 35 15.77 5.96 -1.16
CA LEU A 35 15.44 6.90 -0.11
C LEU A 35 14.49 7.97 -0.66
N LYS A 36 13.89 8.77 0.23
CA LYS A 36 12.94 9.82 -0.14
C LYS A 36 13.31 11.17 0.45
N CYS A 37 12.83 12.22 -0.20
CA CYS A 37 12.92 13.61 0.24
C CYS A 37 11.56 14.29 0.11
N GLY A 38 11.34 15.36 0.89
CA GLY A 38 10.22 16.28 0.66
C GLY A 38 8.83 15.65 0.83
N SER A 39 8.68 14.60 1.65
CA SER A 39 7.38 13.98 1.95
C SER A 39 6.34 15.02 2.38
N GLY A 40 5.14 14.92 1.82
CA GLY A 40 4.04 15.86 2.05
C GLY A 40 4.16 17.20 1.33
N THR A 41 5.16 17.40 0.46
CA THR A 41 5.40 18.66 -0.24
C THR A 41 5.43 18.49 -1.77
N SER A 42 5.34 19.59 -2.51
CA SER A 42 5.55 19.60 -3.97
C SER A 42 6.99 19.29 -4.39
N GLY A 43 7.94 19.30 -3.44
CA GLY A 43 9.33 18.93 -3.64
C GLY A 43 9.64 17.45 -3.38
N PHE A 44 8.63 16.56 -3.39
CA PHE A 44 8.85 15.14 -3.17
C PHE A 44 9.68 14.51 -4.31
N PHE A 45 10.63 13.67 -3.93
CA PHE A 45 11.34 12.79 -4.86
C PHE A 45 11.90 11.58 -4.14
N ILE A 46 12.19 10.52 -4.90
CA ILE A 46 12.96 9.37 -4.43
C ILE A 46 14.31 9.33 -5.13
N TYR A 47 15.31 8.71 -4.49
CA TYR A 47 16.65 8.66 -5.04
C TYR A 47 17.46 7.45 -4.59
N LYS A 48 18.44 7.09 -5.41
CA LYS A 48 19.46 6.06 -5.15
C LYS A 48 20.83 6.73 -5.27
N THR A 49 21.77 6.33 -4.42
CA THR A 49 23.15 6.84 -4.44
C THR A 49 24.15 5.69 -4.42
N THR A 50 25.23 5.85 -5.16
CA THR A 50 26.42 4.98 -5.11
C THR A 50 27.64 5.87 -5.29
N ASP A 51 28.51 5.91 -4.29
CA ASP A 51 29.72 6.76 -4.26
C ASP A 51 29.38 8.23 -4.59
N GLN A 52 29.86 8.73 -5.72
CA GLN A 52 29.71 10.09 -6.22
C GLN A 52 28.52 10.27 -7.17
N ARG A 53 27.63 9.27 -7.29
CA ARG A 53 26.53 9.26 -8.27
C ARG A 53 25.16 9.17 -7.60
N ALA A 54 24.18 9.87 -8.16
CA ALA A 54 22.79 9.80 -7.74
C ALA A 54 21.84 9.64 -8.92
N LEU A 55 20.89 8.70 -8.81
CA LEU A 55 19.70 8.65 -9.65
C LEU A 55 18.52 9.21 -8.86
N ILE A 56 17.89 10.24 -9.39
CA ILE A 56 16.83 10.99 -8.73
C ILE A 56 15.57 10.92 -9.59
N LEU A 57 14.49 10.42 -9.00
CA LEU A 57 13.18 10.34 -9.62
C LEU A 57 12.23 11.33 -8.94
N LYS A 58 11.91 12.41 -9.63
CA LYS A 58 10.94 13.42 -9.21
C LYS A 58 9.58 13.06 -9.78
N LEU A 59 8.67 12.69 -8.89
CA LEU A 59 7.29 12.33 -9.18
C LEU A 59 6.41 12.88 -8.06
N SER A 60 5.11 13.04 -8.30
CA SER A 60 4.19 13.28 -7.20
C SER A 60 4.22 12.11 -6.21
N GLU A 61 4.22 12.38 -4.90
CA GLU A 61 4.12 11.34 -3.86
C GLU A 61 2.82 10.52 -4.03
N THR A 62 1.78 11.13 -4.61
CA THR A 62 0.51 10.46 -4.93
C THR A 62 0.63 9.37 -6.00
N ASN A 63 1.77 9.23 -6.69
CA ASN A 63 2.03 8.11 -7.58
C ASN A 63 2.44 6.83 -6.81
N PHE A 64 2.81 6.96 -5.53
CA PHE A 64 3.20 5.86 -4.64
C PHE A 64 2.09 5.53 -3.63
N ARG A 65 0.86 5.33 -4.13
CA ARG A 65 -0.29 5.00 -3.27
C ARG A 65 -0.15 3.59 -2.72
N ASN A 66 -0.53 3.43 -1.46
CA ASN A 66 -0.63 2.15 -0.74
C ASN A 66 -1.84 1.31 -1.19
N THR A 67 -1.92 1.05 -2.50
CA THR A 67 -2.91 0.23 -3.19
C THR A 67 -2.16 -0.66 -4.19
N ILE A 68 -2.45 -1.97 -4.21
CA ILE A 68 -1.82 -2.86 -5.19
C ILE A 68 -2.26 -2.45 -6.59
N THR A 69 -1.32 -2.42 -7.53
CA THR A 69 -1.62 -1.88 -8.87
C THR A 69 -2.67 -2.68 -9.64
N SER A 70 -2.75 -4.01 -9.44
CA SER A 70 -3.80 -4.85 -10.02
C SER A 70 -5.21 -4.45 -9.57
N ASP A 71 -5.36 -3.81 -8.41
CA ASP A 71 -6.67 -3.31 -7.94
C ASP A 71 -7.09 -2.04 -8.69
N SER A 72 -6.15 -1.36 -9.34
CA SER A 72 -6.34 -0.03 -9.91
C SER A 72 -6.30 0.04 -11.42
N LEU A 73 -5.71 -0.95 -12.12
CA LEU A 73 -5.42 -0.89 -13.55
C LEU A 73 -5.50 -2.26 -14.23
N GLU A 74 -6.00 -2.27 -15.46
CA GLU A 74 -6.05 -3.47 -16.32
C GLU A 74 -4.66 -3.94 -16.77
N THR A 75 -3.72 -3.01 -16.98
CA THR A 75 -2.37 -3.29 -17.52
C THR A 75 -1.34 -3.73 -16.47
N GLY A 76 -1.69 -3.68 -15.17
CA GLY A 76 -0.83 -4.16 -14.08
C GLY A 76 0.30 -3.21 -13.63
N PHE A 77 0.41 -2.00 -14.20
CA PHE A 77 1.35 -0.95 -13.77
C PHE A 77 0.81 0.45 -14.08
N ILE A 78 1.16 1.44 -13.26
CA ILE A 78 0.96 2.87 -13.59
C ILE A 78 2.03 3.27 -14.60
N SER A 79 1.66 3.88 -15.73
CA SER A 79 2.61 4.37 -16.74
C SER A 79 2.59 5.90 -16.77
N LEU A 80 3.76 6.51 -16.60
CA LEU A 80 3.95 7.96 -16.66
C LEU A 80 4.98 8.28 -17.73
N ASP A 81 4.70 9.26 -18.58
CA ASP A 81 5.70 9.77 -19.52
C ASP A 81 6.72 10.62 -18.75
N ILE A 82 8.00 10.45 -19.10
CA ILE A 82 9.07 11.36 -18.66
C ILE A 82 8.77 12.74 -19.26
N SER A 83 8.75 13.75 -18.41
CA SER A 83 8.33 15.10 -18.78
C SER A 83 8.90 16.14 -17.81
N SER A 84 8.50 17.41 -17.95
CA SER A 84 8.89 18.46 -17.00
C SER A 84 8.35 18.25 -15.58
N THR A 85 7.28 17.47 -15.41
CA THR A 85 6.68 17.16 -14.09
C THR A 85 7.09 15.80 -13.55
N ASN A 86 7.39 14.84 -14.43
CA ASN A 86 7.87 13.51 -14.09
C ASN A 86 9.32 13.38 -14.56
N GLN A 87 10.27 13.77 -13.71
CA GLN A 87 11.67 13.89 -14.12
C GLN A 87 12.50 12.72 -13.60
N LEU A 88 13.35 12.18 -14.47
CA LEU A 88 14.45 11.29 -14.10
C LEU A 88 15.76 12.03 -14.31
N LEU A 89 16.55 12.16 -13.25
CA LEU A 89 17.84 12.86 -13.28
C LEU A 89 18.94 11.91 -12.85
N TYR A 90 20.08 12.02 -13.51
CA TYR A 90 21.33 11.40 -13.10
C TYR A 90 22.35 12.49 -12.80
N ARG A 91 22.99 12.42 -11.64
CA ARG A 91 23.98 13.40 -11.20
C ARG A 91 25.28 12.73 -10.79
N VAL A 92 26.39 13.38 -11.12
CA VAL A 92 27.73 13.05 -10.63
C VAL A 92 28.23 14.22 -9.78
N TYR A 93 28.94 13.90 -8.72
CA TYR A 93 29.46 14.84 -7.73
C TYR A 93 30.98 14.78 -7.67
N ASN A 94 31.62 15.82 -7.13
CA ASN A 94 33.08 15.87 -7.00
C ASN A 94 33.65 15.08 -5.80
N ASP A 95 32.79 14.53 -4.95
CA ASP A 95 33.14 13.69 -3.81
C ASP A 95 31.92 12.82 -3.43
N ASP A 96 32.14 11.87 -2.52
CA ASP A 96 31.14 10.90 -2.10
C ASP A 96 29.89 11.59 -1.51
N ILE A 97 28.73 11.06 -1.87
CA ILE A 97 27.43 11.62 -1.50
C ILE A 97 26.93 10.97 -0.20
N THR A 98 26.37 11.79 0.69
CA THR A 98 25.61 11.30 1.84
C THR A 98 24.12 11.62 1.70
N GLN A 99 23.27 10.99 2.50
CA GLN A 99 21.84 11.34 2.56
C GLN A 99 21.61 12.84 2.82
N ASN A 100 22.42 13.48 3.68
CA ASN A 100 22.30 14.91 3.96
C ASN A 100 22.73 15.80 2.78
N SER A 101 23.56 15.27 1.87
CA SER A 101 23.98 15.98 0.66
C SER A 101 22.84 16.09 -0.37
N ILE A 102 21.97 15.07 -0.44
CA ILE A 102 20.79 15.06 -1.32
C ILE A 102 19.55 15.62 -0.63
N CYS A 103 19.38 15.30 0.65
CA CYS A 103 18.24 15.67 1.49
C CYS A 103 18.68 16.35 2.79
N PRO A 104 19.05 17.65 2.72
CA PRO A 104 19.46 18.38 3.90
C PRO A 104 18.33 18.48 4.92
N THR A 105 18.57 18.00 6.14
CA THR A 105 17.61 18.08 7.25
C THR A 105 17.47 19.49 7.82
N SER A 106 18.44 20.37 7.55
CA SER A 106 18.45 21.78 7.99
C SER A 106 17.51 22.68 7.18
N GLY A 107 16.97 22.20 6.06
CA GLY A 107 16.23 23.02 5.09
C GLY A 107 17.11 23.96 4.24
N VAL A 108 18.42 23.97 4.48
CA VAL A 108 19.39 24.74 3.69
C VAL A 108 20.04 23.79 2.68
N PRO A 109 20.04 24.09 1.38
CA PRO A 109 20.70 23.27 0.37
C PRO A 109 22.17 23.00 0.72
N ALA A 110 22.62 21.76 0.57
CA ALA A 110 24.02 21.42 0.79
C ALA A 110 24.89 22.11 -0.28
N SER A 111 25.96 22.77 0.15
CA SER A 111 26.97 23.35 -0.74
C SER A 111 28.09 22.37 -1.10
N TYR A 112 28.10 21.18 -0.49
CA TYR A 112 29.09 20.12 -0.71
C TYR A 112 28.49 18.72 -0.48
N PRO A 113 28.88 17.70 -1.27
CA PRO A 113 29.67 17.79 -2.51
C PRO A 113 28.94 18.56 -3.62
N VAL A 114 29.71 19.03 -4.60
CA VAL A 114 29.24 19.87 -5.71
C VAL A 114 28.92 18.97 -6.91
N VAL A 115 27.81 19.24 -7.59
CA VAL A 115 27.44 18.56 -8.84
C VAL A 115 28.44 18.92 -9.93
N THR A 116 29.12 17.92 -10.48
CA THR A 116 30.06 18.05 -11.62
C THR A 116 29.40 17.71 -12.93
N GLU A 117 28.35 16.89 -12.91
CA GLU A 117 27.59 16.50 -14.09
C GLU A 117 26.11 16.30 -13.74
N GLU A 118 25.22 16.77 -14.61
CA GLU A 118 23.78 16.52 -14.51
C GLU A 118 23.23 16.14 -15.88
N ARG A 119 22.50 15.02 -15.91
CA ARG A 119 21.71 14.58 -17.06
C ARG A 119 20.25 14.51 -16.65
N ILE A 120 19.38 15.12 -17.45
CA ILE A 120 17.94 15.07 -17.27
C ILE A 120 17.37 14.29 -18.44
N ALA A 121 16.59 13.25 -18.14
CA ALA A 121 15.93 12.49 -19.18
C ALA A 121 14.87 13.36 -19.88
N ASP A 122 14.80 13.28 -21.21
CA ASP A 122 13.89 14.08 -22.04
C ASP A 122 12.82 13.23 -22.76
N GLY A 123 12.87 11.92 -22.58
CA GLY A 123 11.92 10.97 -23.16
C GLY A 123 11.97 9.61 -22.49
N GLY A 124 10.95 8.81 -22.75
CA GLY A 124 10.73 7.48 -22.17
C GLY A 124 9.56 7.43 -21.20
N LYS A 125 9.39 6.26 -20.57
CA LYS A 125 8.30 5.97 -19.64
C LYS A 125 8.82 5.48 -18.30
N ILE A 126 8.14 5.90 -17.24
CA ILE A 126 8.29 5.41 -15.88
C ILE A 126 7.09 4.53 -15.56
N GLN A 127 7.34 3.29 -15.20
CA GLN A 127 6.31 2.30 -14.88
C GLN A 127 6.40 1.91 -13.41
N ILE A 128 5.29 2.00 -12.67
CA ILE A 128 5.25 1.73 -11.24
C ILE A 128 4.31 0.56 -10.96
N ARG A 129 4.85 -0.48 -10.32
CA ARG A 129 4.09 -1.62 -9.82
C ARG A 129 4.18 -1.69 -8.29
N THR A 130 3.04 -1.71 -7.62
CA THR A 130 2.94 -1.79 -6.17
C THR A 130 2.49 -3.18 -5.75
N SER A 131 3.22 -3.80 -4.83
CA SER A 131 2.84 -5.05 -4.14
C SER A 131 2.81 -4.84 -2.63
N VAL A 132 2.14 -5.75 -1.91
CA VAL A 132 2.12 -5.75 -0.43
C VAL A 132 3.21 -6.66 0.12
N ILE A 133 3.72 -6.27 1.29
CA ILE A 133 4.57 -7.11 2.11
C ILE A 133 3.82 -7.38 3.39
N LYS A 134 3.75 -8.67 3.73
CA LYS A 134 3.07 -9.14 4.92
C LYS A 134 4.08 -9.53 5.98
N SER A 135 3.65 -9.45 7.23
CA SER A 135 4.34 -10.14 8.33
C SER A 135 4.30 -11.66 8.12
N ALA A 136 5.24 -12.35 8.75
CA ALA A 136 5.11 -13.79 8.97
C ALA A 136 3.86 -14.05 9.82
N GLU A 137 3.25 -15.23 9.63
CA GLU A 137 2.11 -15.64 10.44
C GLU A 137 2.53 -15.81 11.91
N THR A 138 1.73 -15.23 12.81
CA THR A 138 1.96 -15.38 14.25
C THR A 138 1.56 -16.77 14.73
N THR A 139 1.95 -17.13 15.96
CA THR A 139 1.49 -18.38 16.60
C THR A 139 -0.02 -18.46 16.77
N GLU A 140 -0.72 -17.33 16.72
CA GLU A 140 -2.18 -17.23 16.79
C GLU A 140 -2.84 -17.16 15.40
N GLY A 141 -2.09 -17.42 14.32
CA GLY A 141 -2.62 -17.49 12.95
C GLY A 141 -2.86 -16.15 12.26
N SER A 142 -2.53 -15.03 12.92
CA SER A 142 -2.74 -13.68 12.36
C SER A 142 -1.63 -13.27 11.40
N THR A 143 -1.98 -12.43 10.43
CA THR A 143 -1.02 -11.74 9.54
C THR A 143 -1.40 -10.27 9.42
N SER A 144 -0.45 -9.41 9.05
CA SER A 144 -0.67 -8.00 8.81
C SER A 144 0.06 -7.55 7.56
N ILE A 145 -0.43 -6.50 6.90
CA ILE A 145 0.32 -5.81 5.85
C ILE A 145 1.23 -4.80 6.57
N THR A 146 2.54 -4.96 6.40
CA THR A 146 3.55 -4.13 7.08
C THR A 146 4.02 -3.00 6.19
N GLN A 147 4.18 -3.27 4.89
CA GLN A 147 4.74 -2.33 3.92
C GLN A 147 4.12 -2.52 2.53
N TYR A 148 4.29 -1.52 1.69
CA TYR A 148 4.11 -1.62 0.24
C TYR A 148 5.46 -1.50 -0.45
N LEU A 149 5.70 -2.33 -1.45
CA LEU A 149 6.86 -2.28 -2.31
C LEU A 149 6.45 -1.72 -3.66
N HIS A 150 6.95 -0.53 -3.97
CA HIS A 150 6.85 0.08 -5.29
C HIS A 150 8.08 -0.33 -6.09
N THR A 151 7.89 -1.08 -7.17
CA THR A 151 8.92 -1.40 -8.15
C THR A 151 8.75 -0.46 -9.33
N ILE A 152 9.78 0.33 -9.61
CA ILE A 152 9.82 1.30 -10.68
C ILE A 152 10.73 0.76 -11.78
N THR A 153 10.18 0.60 -12.98
CA THR A 153 10.93 0.25 -14.19
C THR A 153 10.87 1.39 -15.18
N PHE A 154 11.89 1.47 -16.03
CA PHE A 154 12.00 2.52 -17.04
C PHE A 154 12.05 1.89 -18.43
N ALA A 155 11.37 2.51 -19.39
CA ALA A 155 11.32 2.05 -20.78
C ALA A 155 11.68 3.19 -21.73
N ASP A 156 12.56 2.90 -22.70
CA ASP A 156 12.95 3.82 -23.78
C ASP A 156 13.46 5.18 -23.26
N VAL A 157 14.26 5.18 -22.20
CA VAL A 157 14.76 6.43 -21.60
C VAL A 157 15.77 7.08 -22.54
N THR A 158 15.61 8.38 -22.76
CA THR A 158 16.56 9.19 -23.51
C THR A 158 17.12 10.31 -22.64
N PHE A 159 18.41 10.55 -22.77
CA PHE A 159 19.12 11.68 -22.18
C PHE A 159 19.74 12.51 -23.31
N THR A 160 19.50 13.82 -23.33
CA THR A 160 20.30 14.72 -24.17
C THR A 160 21.63 14.99 -23.47
N THR A 161 22.72 14.73 -24.17
CA THR A 161 24.10 15.04 -23.76
C THR A 161 24.69 16.10 -24.72
N PRO A 162 25.77 16.81 -24.33
CA PRO A 162 26.46 17.73 -25.24
C PRO A 162 26.92 17.07 -26.55
N ASP A 163 27.21 15.76 -26.50
CA ASP A 163 27.74 14.97 -27.62
C ASP A 163 26.65 14.26 -28.45
N GLY A 164 25.37 14.42 -28.08
CA GLY A 164 24.23 13.83 -28.79
C GLY A 164 23.14 13.26 -27.88
N VAL A 165 22.26 12.44 -28.45
CA VAL A 165 21.20 11.75 -27.69
C VAL A 165 21.70 10.38 -27.24
N GLN A 166 21.72 10.16 -25.93
CA GLN A 166 21.94 8.84 -25.36
C GLN A 166 20.59 8.16 -25.16
N ARG A 167 20.39 6.99 -25.76
CA ARG A 167 19.19 6.17 -25.57
C ARG A 167 19.53 4.94 -24.77
N ASN A 168 18.84 4.75 -23.66
CA ASN A 168 18.95 3.59 -22.79
C ASN A 168 17.72 2.71 -22.99
N GLU A 169 17.94 1.49 -23.49
CA GLU A 169 16.85 0.51 -23.67
C GLU A 169 16.26 0.09 -22.32
N SER A 170 17.08 0.01 -21.27
CA SER A 170 16.63 -0.25 -19.91
C SER A 170 17.58 0.33 -18.87
N LEU A 171 17.01 0.75 -17.74
CA LEU A 171 17.74 1.09 -16.51
C LEU A 171 17.40 0.05 -15.45
N PRO A 172 18.31 -0.24 -14.49
CA PRO A 172 18.01 -1.14 -13.39
C PRO A 172 16.73 -0.72 -12.65
N PRO A 173 15.87 -1.67 -12.24
CA PRO A 173 14.68 -1.36 -11.48
C PRO A 173 15.02 -0.65 -10.17
N VAL A 174 14.21 0.34 -9.81
CA VAL A 174 14.31 1.01 -8.51
C VAL A 174 13.19 0.51 -7.63
N THR A 175 13.51 0.10 -6.40
CA THR A 175 12.51 -0.23 -5.39
C THR A 175 12.34 0.92 -4.42
N TYR A 176 11.11 1.16 -3.96
CA TYR A 176 10.80 2.14 -2.91
C TYR A 176 9.74 1.56 -1.98
N ARG A 177 9.95 1.65 -0.66
CA ARG A 177 9.01 1.12 0.33
C ARG A 177 8.28 2.23 1.06
N THR A 178 6.99 2.02 1.28
CA THR A 178 6.16 2.83 2.17
C THR A 178 5.60 1.97 3.29
N ALA A 179 5.41 2.56 4.46
CA ALA A 179 4.78 1.88 5.59
C ALA A 179 3.28 1.72 5.33
N ALA A 180 2.72 0.58 5.72
CA ALA A 180 1.28 0.38 5.76
C ALA A 180 0.69 0.94 7.06
N SER A 181 -0.55 1.44 7.00
CA SER A 181 -1.33 1.74 8.21
C SER A 181 -1.46 0.46 9.03
N GLN A 182 -0.99 0.49 10.28
CA GLN A 182 -1.05 -0.66 11.16
C GLN A 182 -2.47 -0.80 11.73
N PHE A 183 -2.97 -2.03 11.73
CA PHE A 183 -4.23 -2.38 12.37
C PHE A 183 -4.02 -2.45 13.87
N SER A 184 -4.77 -1.66 14.63
CA SER A 184 -4.76 -1.71 16.08
C SER A 184 -6.16 -2.07 16.58
N PHE A 185 -6.31 -3.28 17.11
CA PHE A 185 -7.58 -3.74 17.69
C PHE A 185 -7.72 -3.35 19.16
N ASP A 186 -6.60 -3.18 19.86
CA ASP A 186 -6.55 -2.98 21.32
C ASP A 186 -7.02 -1.58 21.76
N ASN A 187 -7.13 -0.64 20.82
CA ASN A 187 -7.47 0.76 21.09
C ASN A 187 -8.92 1.11 20.66
N LEU A 188 -9.78 0.11 20.51
CA LEU A 188 -11.21 0.31 20.19
C LEU A 188 -12.05 0.28 21.47
N ASP A 189 -13.01 1.21 21.57
CA ASP A 189 -14.03 1.24 22.63
C ASP A 189 -14.76 -0.10 22.77
N ALA A 190 -15.52 -0.30 23.86
CA ALA A 190 -16.42 -1.44 24.03
C ALA A 190 -17.43 -1.58 22.88
N VAL A 191 -18.01 -2.79 22.71
CA VAL A 191 -19.05 -3.04 21.70
C VAL A 191 -20.25 -2.16 21.96
N LYS A 192 -20.72 -1.53 20.89
CA LYS A 192 -21.95 -0.73 20.83
C LYS A 192 -22.86 -1.35 19.79
N GLU A 193 -24.14 -1.11 19.91
CA GLU A 193 -25.13 -1.68 19.01
C GLU A 193 -26.20 -0.69 18.59
N CYS A 194 -26.73 -0.89 17.38
CA CYS A 194 -27.94 -0.24 16.87
C CYS A 194 -28.54 -1.04 15.70
N THR A 195 -29.65 -0.54 15.16
CA THR A 195 -30.33 -1.13 14.00
C THR A 195 -29.98 -0.36 12.74
N ASP A 196 -29.52 -1.06 11.70
CA ASP A 196 -29.27 -0.51 10.36
C ASP A 196 -30.21 -1.18 9.36
N ASN A 197 -31.25 -0.48 8.89
CA ASN A 197 -32.18 -0.98 7.88
C ASN A 197 -32.81 -2.35 8.21
N GLY A 198 -33.16 -2.59 9.49
CA GLY A 198 -33.70 -3.89 9.92
C GLY A 198 -32.63 -4.98 10.02
N HIS A 199 -31.40 -4.60 10.35
CA HIS A 199 -30.32 -5.52 10.70
C HIS A 199 -29.68 -5.08 12.01
N LYS A 200 -29.23 -6.05 12.81
CA LYS A 200 -28.43 -5.75 14.00
C LYS A 200 -27.02 -5.34 13.56
N LEU A 201 -26.59 -4.13 13.93
CA LEU A 201 -25.24 -3.62 13.72
C LEU A 201 -24.52 -3.54 15.06
N LEU A 202 -23.47 -4.35 15.22
CA LEU A 202 -22.52 -4.25 16.31
C LEU A 202 -21.28 -3.50 15.82
N PHE A 203 -20.72 -2.61 16.63
CA PHE A 203 -19.55 -1.85 16.22
C PHE A 203 -18.70 -1.42 17.40
N ARG A 204 -17.41 -1.25 17.12
CA ARG A 204 -16.40 -0.72 18.03
C ARG A 204 -15.56 0.27 17.25
N TYR A 205 -15.20 1.38 17.85
CA TYR A 205 -14.34 2.37 17.19
C TYR A 205 -13.37 2.99 18.19
N GLY A 206 -12.25 3.45 17.67
CA GLY A 206 -11.25 4.23 18.39
C GLY A 206 -10.95 5.50 17.59
N ASN A 207 -9.72 6.00 17.68
CA ASN A 207 -9.27 7.23 17.02
C ASN A 207 -9.70 7.33 15.55
N ASP A 208 -9.04 6.61 14.65
CA ASP A 208 -9.24 6.66 13.19
C ASP A 208 -9.63 5.30 12.61
N GLN A 209 -10.04 4.38 13.48
CA GLN A 209 -10.28 2.98 13.17
C GLN A 209 -11.61 2.53 13.76
N ALA A 210 -12.32 1.67 13.03
CA ALA A 210 -13.52 1.00 13.53
C ALA A 210 -13.62 -0.42 12.99
N MET A 211 -14.32 -1.27 13.75
CA MET A 211 -14.78 -2.56 13.29
C MET A 211 -16.29 -2.63 13.45
N SER A 212 -17.00 -3.18 12.47
CA SER A 212 -18.43 -3.41 12.56
C SER A 212 -18.81 -4.80 12.08
N LEU A 213 -19.80 -5.39 12.73
CA LEU A 213 -20.41 -6.66 12.40
C LEU A 213 -21.91 -6.42 12.21
N LYS A 214 -22.35 -6.47 10.95
CA LYS A 214 -23.76 -6.46 10.57
C LYS A 214 -24.26 -7.90 10.55
N LEU A 215 -25.45 -8.14 11.09
CA LEU A 215 -26.10 -9.45 11.13
C LEU A 215 -27.53 -9.35 10.60
N SER A 216 -27.99 -10.38 9.90
CA SER A 216 -29.43 -10.52 9.64
C SER A 216 -30.21 -10.59 10.95
N ASP A 217 -31.45 -10.09 10.97
CA ASP A 217 -32.29 -10.16 12.17
C ASP A 217 -32.48 -11.59 12.67
N ALA A 218 -32.62 -12.56 11.76
CA ALA A 218 -32.74 -13.97 12.09
C ALA A 218 -31.46 -14.55 12.73
N ASP A 219 -30.28 -14.19 12.20
CA ASP A 219 -29.01 -14.66 12.75
C ASP A 219 -28.67 -13.96 14.07
N ALA A 220 -28.99 -12.68 14.20
CA ALA A 220 -28.86 -11.95 15.46
C ALA A 220 -29.75 -12.56 16.54
N ALA A 221 -31.03 -12.81 16.25
CA ALA A 221 -31.96 -13.45 17.20
C ALA A 221 -31.49 -14.84 17.63
N TYR A 222 -30.92 -15.62 16.70
CA TYR A 222 -30.34 -16.91 17.05
C TYR A 222 -29.07 -16.77 17.91
N LEU A 223 -28.10 -15.98 17.48
CA LEU A 223 -26.79 -15.85 18.15
C LEU A 223 -26.93 -15.30 19.57
N PHE A 224 -27.86 -14.37 19.78
CA PHE A 224 -28.08 -13.70 21.06
C PHE A 224 -29.33 -14.20 21.80
N SER A 225 -29.76 -15.44 21.54
CA SER A 225 -30.78 -16.10 22.37
C SER A 225 -30.24 -16.39 23.78
N ASN A 226 -31.14 -16.62 24.74
CA ASN A 226 -30.79 -16.94 26.14
C ASN A 226 -30.33 -18.40 26.34
N ASP A 227 -30.12 -19.16 25.25
CA ASP A 227 -29.65 -20.53 25.32
C ASP A 227 -28.16 -20.58 25.71
N ILE A 228 -27.89 -21.11 26.90
CA ILE A 228 -26.55 -21.30 27.49
C ILE A 228 -26.01 -22.73 27.29
N SER A 229 -26.74 -23.61 26.60
CA SER A 229 -26.38 -25.04 26.50
C SER A 229 -25.17 -25.32 25.63
N ALA A 230 -24.90 -24.47 24.64
CA ALA A 230 -23.79 -24.61 23.72
C ALA A 230 -23.40 -23.27 23.04
N PRO A 231 -22.15 -23.15 22.55
CA PRO A 231 -21.78 -22.06 21.65
C PRO A 231 -22.65 -22.04 20.39
N LYS A 232 -23.12 -20.85 20.02
CA LYS A 232 -23.96 -20.62 18.84
C LYS A 232 -23.10 -20.13 17.69
N VAL A 233 -23.32 -20.71 16.51
CA VAL A 233 -22.45 -20.46 15.34
C VAL A 233 -23.24 -19.97 14.13
N ARG A 234 -22.69 -18.94 13.49
CA ARG A 234 -23.07 -18.43 12.16
C ARG A 234 -21.84 -18.11 11.34
N PHE A 235 -22.04 -17.78 10.07
CA PHE A 235 -20.95 -17.54 9.13
C PHE A 235 -21.07 -16.16 8.49
N LEU A 236 -19.91 -15.57 8.18
CA LEU A 236 -19.83 -14.40 7.32
C LEU A 236 -20.32 -14.74 5.92
N ASN A 237 -21.20 -13.91 5.39
CA ASN A 237 -21.81 -14.07 4.07
C ASN A 237 -22.32 -12.71 3.56
N SER A 238 -23.24 -12.71 2.60
CA SER A 238 -23.83 -11.48 2.06
C SER A 238 -24.68 -10.69 3.05
N GLU A 239 -25.21 -11.32 4.10
CA GLU A 239 -26.06 -10.71 5.12
C GLU A 239 -25.30 -10.45 6.43
N ASN A 240 -24.37 -11.34 6.78
CA ASN A 240 -23.51 -11.24 7.95
C ASN A 240 -22.15 -10.69 7.56
N ILE A 241 -21.99 -9.37 7.66
CA ILE A 241 -20.84 -8.66 7.09
C ILE A 241 -19.97 -8.11 8.22
N LEU A 242 -18.71 -8.52 8.20
CA LEU A 242 -17.66 -7.92 9.04
C LEU A 242 -16.90 -6.87 8.22
N ASN A 243 -16.77 -5.67 8.75
CA ASN A 243 -15.96 -4.60 8.18
C ASN A 243 -14.91 -4.11 9.17
N TYR A 244 -13.76 -3.72 8.64
CA TYR A 244 -12.75 -2.92 9.34
C TYR A 244 -12.48 -1.66 8.53
N LEU A 245 -12.64 -0.50 9.17
CA LEU A 245 -12.61 0.81 8.53
C LEU A 245 -11.46 1.64 9.07
N PHE A 246 -10.72 2.29 8.18
CA PHE A 246 -9.84 3.41 8.50
C PHE A 246 -10.47 4.70 8.00
N PHE A 247 -10.33 5.78 8.77
CA PHE A 247 -10.91 7.08 8.47
C PHE A 247 -9.83 8.12 8.19
N SER A 248 -10.08 8.98 7.20
CA SER A 248 -9.31 10.21 6.99
C SER A 248 -9.79 11.25 8.00
N ARG A 249 -9.36 11.10 9.24
CA ARG A 249 -9.85 11.93 10.35
C ARG A 249 -9.12 13.26 10.41
N THR A 250 -9.85 14.32 10.76
CA THR A 250 -9.31 15.59 11.22
C THR A 250 -9.77 15.84 12.65
N ASP A 251 -9.09 16.70 13.40
CA ASP A 251 -9.43 17.00 14.80
C ASP A 251 -10.88 17.52 14.99
N ILE A 252 -11.53 17.94 13.91
CA ILE A 252 -12.90 18.46 13.89
C ILE A 252 -13.97 17.45 13.45
N THR A 253 -13.61 16.21 13.11
CA THR A 253 -14.55 15.16 12.66
C THR A 253 -14.39 13.85 13.46
N PRO A 254 -14.74 13.84 14.76
CA PRO A 254 -14.66 12.63 15.57
C PRO A 254 -15.60 11.53 15.10
N LEU A 255 -15.15 10.27 15.23
CA LEU A 255 -16.04 9.12 15.16
C LEU A 255 -16.98 9.12 16.36
N THR A 256 -18.26 8.90 16.11
CA THR A 256 -19.32 8.88 17.12
C THR A 256 -20.28 7.73 16.84
N ASN A 257 -21.09 7.34 17.81
CA ASN A 257 -22.16 6.34 17.61
C ASN A 257 -23.10 6.74 16.46
N ALA A 258 -23.41 8.04 16.33
CA ALA A 258 -24.27 8.57 15.28
C ALA A 258 -23.71 8.32 13.86
N TYR A 259 -22.38 8.18 13.72
CA TYR A 259 -21.78 7.79 12.44
C TYR A 259 -22.26 6.41 11.98
N PHE A 260 -22.43 5.47 12.92
CA PHE A 260 -22.83 4.09 12.59
C PHE A 260 -24.34 3.90 12.57
N CYS A 261 -25.07 4.66 13.39
CA CYS A 261 -26.47 4.38 13.68
C CYS A 261 -27.48 5.27 12.95
N ASN A 262 -27.03 6.34 12.29
CA ASN A 262 -27.94 7.19 11.53
C ASN A 262 -28.20 6.62 10.14
N THR A 263 -29.44 6.77 9.67
CA THR A 263 -29.85 6.46 8.30
C THR A 263 -30.40 7.74 7.66
N PRO A 264 -29.76 8.30 6.62
CA PRO A 264 -28.53 7.82 5.98
C PRO A 264 -27.28 7.99 6.86
N GLN A 265 -26.28 7.15 6.60
CA GLN A 265 -24.97 7.22 7.25
C GLN A 265 -24.33 8.59 6.96
N PRO A 266 -23.74 9.28 7.96
CA PRO A 266 -23.05 10.54 7.72
C PRO A 266 -21.84 10.40 6.79
N ASP A 267 -21.60 11.40 5.93
CA ASP A 267 -20.46 11.41 5.00
C ASP A 267 -19.10 11.65 5.68
N LEU A 268 -19.10 12.15 6.93
CA LEU A 268 -17.91 12.47 7.70
C LEU A 268 -17.86 11.70 9.04
N PRO A 269 -16.68 11.21 9.46
CA PRO A 269 -15.40 11.27 8.73
C PRO A 269 -15.37 10.34 7.50
N VAL A 270 -14.57 10.72 6.50
CA VAL A 270 -14.47 9.98 5.24
C VAL A 270 -13.74 8.65 5.46
N VAL A 271 -14.31 7.54 4.97
CA VAL A 271 -13.63 6.24 4.96
C VAL A 271 -12.43 6.30 4.02
N LYS A 272 -11.23 6.16 4.57
CA LYS A 272 -9.98 6.05 3.82
C LYS A 272 -9.83 4.67 3.22
N TYR A 273 -10.06 3.62 4.03
CA TYR A 273 -9.95 2.23 3.62
C TYR A 273 -11.04 1.40 4.28
N LEU A 274 -11.68 0.54 3.50
CA LEU A 274 -12.62 -0.47 3.99
C LEU A 274 -12.05 -1.86 3.68
N TRP A 275 -11.97 -2.69 4.69
CA TRP A 275 -11.65 -4.11 4.57
C TRP A 275 -12.90 -4.91 4.93
N LYS A 276 -13.32 -5.81 4.05
CA LYS A 276 -14.44 -6.71 4.29
C LYS A 276 -13.91 -8.08 4.69
N GLY A 277 -14.49 -8.71 5.70
CA GLY A 277 -14.26 -10.12 5.97
C GLY A 277 -14.75 -10.97 4.80
N ASN A 278 -13.92 -11.90 4.33
CA ASN A 278 -14.32 -12.83 3.26
C ASN A 278 -15.51 -13.68 3.72
N ASP A 279 -16.44 -13.90 2.82
CA ASP A 279 -17.54 -14.85 3.01
C ASP A 279 -16.97 -16.25 3.26
N SER A 280 -17.65 -17.02 4.12
CA SER A 280 -17.29 -18.41 4.41
C SER A 280 -17.50 -19.29 3.19
N THR A 281 -16.58 -20.21 2.92
CA THR A 281 -16.68 -21.13 1.76
C THR A 281 -16.86 -22.60 2.12
N ALA A 282 -16.68 -23.02 3.39
CA ALA A 282 -16.74 -24.45 3.77
C ALA A 282 -16.75 -24.73 5.30
N ASP A 283 -17.50 -24.00 6.12
CA ASP A 283 -17.51 -24.13 7.61
C ASP A 283 -16.12 -24.00 8.29
N ALA A 284 -15.06 -23.64 7.54
CA ALA A 284 -13.68 -23.64 8.02
C ALA A 284 -13.14 -22.23 8.33
N ASN A 285 -13.73 -21.20 7.72
CA ASN A 285 -13.29 -19.82 7.79
C ASN A 285 -14.48 -18.86 7.94
N GLY A 286 -14.24 -17.64 8.43
CA GLY A 286 -15.30 -16.63 8.53
C GLY A 286 -16.42 -17.02 9.48
N ILE A 287 -16.09 -17.59 10.64
CA ILE A 287 -17.07 -18.08 11.61
C ILE A 287 -17.34 -17.00 12.66
N ILE A 288 -18.60 -16.79 13.00
CA ILE A 288 -19.08 -16.00 14.13
C ILE A 288 -19.55 -17.01 15.19
N GLU A 289 -18.83 -17.09 16.29
CA GLU A 289 -19.21 -17.89 17.45
C GLU A 289 -19.63 -16.99 18.60
N VAL A 290 -20.75 -17.31 19.22
CA VAL A 290 -21.26 -16.62 20.41
C VAL A 290 -21.42 -17.62 21.54
N VAL A 291 -20.71 -17.37 22.64
CA VAL A 291 -20.90 -18.08 23.92
C VAL A 291 -21.79 -17.20 24.79
N THR A 292 -22.75 -17.80 25.48
CA THR A 292 -23.70 -17.07 26.33
C THR A 292 -23.64 -17.60 27.74
N GLU A 293 -23.56 -16.69 28.69
CA GLU A 293 -23.55 -16.98 30.12
C GLU A 293 -24.62 -16.12 30.80
N GLU A 294 -25.35 -16.70 31.76
CA GLU A 294 -26.26 -15.95 32.62
C GLU A 294 -25.46 -15.36 33.78
N ILE A 295 -25.47 -14.04 33.90
CA ILE A 295 -24.63 -13.28 34.86
C ILE A 295 -25.43 -12.69 36.02
N ASP A 296 -26.75 -12.55 35.85
CA ASP A 296 -27.73 -12.15 36.87
C ASP A 296 -29.12 -12.69 36.47
N ASP A 297 -30.11 -12.57 37.36
CA ASP A 297 -31.50 -12.97 37.11
C ASP A 297 -32.01 -12.32 35.81
N ASP A 298 -32.28 -13.16 34.81
CA ASP A 298 -32.69 -12.75 33.46
C ASP A 298 -31.69 -11.87 32.69
N VAL A 299 -30.41 -11.78 33.11
CA VAL A 299 -29.35 -11.02 32.39
C VAL A 299 -28.31 -11.96 31.81
N TYR A 300 -28.10 -11.87 30.50
CA TYR A 300 -27.22 -12.74 29.73
C TYR A 300 -26.09 -11.94 29.09
N GLU A 301 -24.85 -12.40 29.27
CA GLU A 301 -23.68 -11.89 28.59
C GLU A 301 -23.33 -12.78 27.39
N HIS A 302 -23.06 -12.14 26.26
CA HIS A 302 -22.74 -12.81 25.01
C HIS A 302 -21.32 -12.44 24.57
N THR A 303 -20.39 -13.39 24.64
CA THR A 303 -19.02 -13.22 24.15
C THR A 303 -18.95 -13.59 22.68
N ILE A 304 -18.56 -12.64 21.82
CA ILE A 304 -18.50 -12.81 20.36
C ILE A 304 -17.05 -13.07 19.94
N THR A 305 -16.81 -14.25 19.35
CA THR A 305 -15.51 -14.65 18.80
C THR A 305 -15.60 -14.89 17.30
N LEU A 306 -14.75 -14.18 16.55
CA LEU A 306 -14.55 -14.35 15.12
C LEU A 306 -13.43 -15.37 14.88
N LYS A 307 -13.73 -16.47 14.18
CA LYS A 307 -12.74 -17.52 13.92
C LYS A 307 -12.31 -17.57 12.47
N ASN A 308 -11.00 -17.72 12.28
CA ASN A 308 -10.35 -17.91 10.97
C ASN A 308 -10.81 -16.88 9.92
N VAL A 309 -10.89 -15.60 10.31
CA VAL A 309 -11.32 -14.52 9.41
C VAL A 309 -10.15 -14.01 8.58
N THR A 310 -10.35 -13.96 7.26
CA THR A 310 -9.49 -13.22 6.34
C THR A 310 -10.18 -11.93 5.94
N MET A 311 -9.54 -10.80 6.19
CA MET A 311 -9.99 -9.47 5.79
C MET A 311 -9.40 -9.14 4.42
N ALA A 312 -10.21 -8.62 3.50
CA ALA A 312 -9.79 -8.30 2.13
C ALA A 312 -10.20 -6.90 1.69
N ARG A 313 -9.41 -6.33 0.78
CA ARG A 313 -9.65 -5.06 0.09
C ARG A 313 -9.03 -5.15 -1.31
N GLY A 314 -9.85 -5.38 -2.33
CA GLY A 314 -9.34 -5.75 -3.65
C GLY A 314 -8.57 -7.08 -3.57
N ALA A 315 -7.41 -7.17 -4.23
CA ALA A 315 -6.52 -8.33 -4.18
C ALA A 315 -5.71 -8.41 -2.87
N GLN A 316 -5.77 -7.38 -2.01
CA GLN A 316 -5.06 -7.36 -0.73
C GLN A 316 -5.85 -8.12 0.32
N ASN A 317 -5.14 -8.82 1.20
CA ASN A 317 -5.76 -9.48 2.35
C ASN A 317 -4.79 -9.67 3.51
N PHE A 318 -5.36 -9.86 4.70
CA PHE A 318 -4.66 -10.26 5.92
C PHE A 318 -5.58 -11.12 6.80
N LYS A 319 -5.01 -11.85 7.76
CA LYS A 319 -5.76 -12.73 8.67
C LYS A 319 -5.87 -12.11 10.05
N LEU A 320 -7.06 -12.15 10.64
CA LEU A 320 -7.20 -11.95 12.09
C LEU A 320 -6.58 -13.14 12.84
N LYS A 321 -6.46 -13.02 14.15
CA LYS A 321 -6.16 -14.16 15.01
C LYS A 321 -7.17 -15.28 14.74
N SER A 322 -6.72 -16.54 14.80
CA SER A 322 -7.59 -17.71 14.59
C SER A 322 -8.80 -17.70 15.51
N ASN A 323 -8.66 -17.15 16.71
CA ASN A 323 -9.76 -16.80 17.61
C ASN A 323 -9.61 -15.32 17.97
N PHE A 324 -10.36 -14.46 17.30
CA PHE A 324 -10.37 -13.03 17.55
C PHE A 324 -11.62 -12.65 18.34
N VAL A 325 -11.46 -12.20 19.57
CA VAL A 325 -12.60 -11.72 20.39
C VAL A 325 -13.03 -10.36 19.85
N PHE A 326 -14.23 -10.31 19.27
CA PHE A 326 -14.83 -9.06 18.82
C PHE A 326 -15.27 -8.21 20.01
N GLY A 327 -15.80 -8.85 21.06
CA GLY A 327 -16.18 -8.24 22.33
C GLY A 327 -17.44 -8.88 22.90
N GLU A 328 -18.02 -8.20 23.89
CA GLU A 328 -19.16 -8.68 24.67
C GLU A 328 -20.35 -7.72 24.55
N ILE A 329 -21.56 -8.25 24.61
CA ILE A 329 -22.81 -7.49 24.77
C ILE A 329 -23.68 -8.17 25.83
N GLN A 330 -24.62 -7.43 26.41
CA GLN A 330 -25.57 -7.96 27.38
C GLN A 330 -27.00 -7.84 26.86
N THR A 331 -27.84 -8.82 27.15
CA THR A 331 -29.29 -8.78 26.91
C THR A 331 -30.04 -9.13 28.19
N THR A 332 -31.30 -8.73 28.26
CA THR A 332 -32.20 -9.08 29.36
C THR A 332 -33.36 -9.90 28.80
N ALA A 333 -33.73 -11.00 29.46
CA ALA A 333 -34.92 -11.75 29.08
C ALA A 333 -36.13 -10.82 29.14
N THR A 334 -36.93 -10.81 28.07
CA THR A 334 -38.21 -10.12 28.12
C THR A 334 -39.20 -11.04 28.85
N PRO A 335 -39.89 -10.58 29.91
CA PRO A 335 -40.78 -11.42 30.71
C PRO A 335 -41.99 -11.97 29.94
#